data_AF-A0A829XCC5-F1
#
_entry.id   AF-A0A829XCC5-F1
#
_cell.length_a   1.000
_cell.length_b   1.000
_cell.length_c   1.000
_cell.angle_alpha   90.00
_cell.angle_beta   90.00
_cell.angle_gamma   90.00
#
_symmetry.space_group_name_H-M   'P 1'
#
loop_
_entity.id
_entity.type
_entity.pdbx_description
1 polymer ?
#
loop_
_entity_poly.entity_id
_entity_poly.type
_entity_poly.pdbx_seq_one_letter_code
_entity_poly.pdbx_strand_id
1 'polypeptide(L)'
;MTLPPAQPDMDLLIRPAQSLDREGIWRLLSPVLRKAETYALPRHWGRRQALAYWMDVEHRVYVAQTRDHEIVGTFYLQANQKGGGAHIANAGFVARSGFGAGRLMAEHALAEATKLGFRAMQFNFVVSTNLRAIALWKSLGFRVIGTLPGAFDHPSQGYVDALVMWKDLLPPAL
;
A
#
# COMPACT_ATOMS: atom_id res chain seq x y z
N MET A 1 -26.82 -21.50 20.00
CA MET A 1 -25.96 -21.31 18.81
C MET A 1 -26.12 -19.86 18.39
N THR A 2 -25.25 -18.98 18.86
CA THR A 2 -25.27 -17.55 18.53
C THR A 2 -24.74 -17.39 17.10
N LEU A 3 -25.54 -16.82 16.21
CA LEU A 3 -25.08 -16.37 14.91
C LEU A 3 -23.87 -15.44 15.13
N PRO A 4 -22.78 -15.56 14.36
CA PRO A 4 -21.72 -14.56 14.41
C PRO A 4 -22.35 -13.19 14.12
N PRO A 5 -21.90 -12.10 14.77
CA PRO A 5 -22.40 -10.77 14.46
C PRO A 5 -22.23 -10.56 12.96
N ALA A 6 -23.31 -10.12 12.30
CA ALA A 6 -23.24 -9.69 10.90
C ALA A 6 -22.05 -8.75 10.77
N GLN A 7 -21.12 -9.05 9.87
CA GLN A 7 -20.05 -8.11 9.55
C GLN A 7 -20.76 -6.81 9.16
N PRO A 8 -20.44 -5.66 9.79
CA PRO A 8 -21.07 -4.41 9.42
C PRO A 8 -20.90 -4.25 7.92
N ASP A 9 -22.00 -3.98 7.24
CA ASP A 9 -22.04 -3.78 5.79
C ASP A 9 -21.18 -2.56 5.50
N MET A 10 -19.91 -2.84 5.22
CA MET A 10 -18.82 -1.90 5.40
C MET A 10 -18.57 -1.22 4.06
N ASP A 11 -19.53 -0.38 3.68
CA ASP A 11 -19.41 0.46 2.51
C ASP A 11 -18.24 1.41 2.70
N LEU A 12 -17.12 1.05 2.08
CA LEU A 12 -15.94 1.87 1.97
C LEU A 12 -15.97 2.62 0.65
N LEU A 13 -15.83 3.94 0.73
CA LEU A 13 -15.59 4.78 -0.42
C LEU A 13 -14.08 4.96 -0.61
N ILE A 14 -13.56 4.54 -1.76
CA ILE A 14 -12.22 4.95 -2.19
C ILE A 14 -12.34 6.23 -3.01
N ARG A 15 -11.62 7.27 -2.57
CA ARG A 15 -11.59 8.57 -3.25
C ARG A 15 -10.19 9.20 -3.19
N PRO A 16 -9.88 10.17 -4.08
CA PRO A 16 -8.68 10.98 -3.95
C PRO A 16 -8.60 11.64 -2.56
N ALA A 17 -7.39 11.68 -2.02
CA ALA A 17 -7.09 12.35 -0.77
C ALA A 17 -7.12 13.86 -0.96
N GLN A 18 -7.60 14.56 0.06
CA GLN A 18 -7.66 16.01 0.14
C GLN A 18 -6.80 16.52 1.29
N SER A 19 -6.53 17.83 1.33
CA SER A 19 -5.76 18.46 2.41
C SER A 19 -6.38 18.22 3.80
N LEU A 20 -7.70 18.07 3.88
CA LEU A 20 -8.43 17.77 5.12
C LEU A 20 -8.17 16.35 5.65
N ASP A 21 -7.76 15.41 4.79
CA ASP A 21 -7.50 14.01 5.18
C ASP A 21 -6.14 13.83 5.88
N ARG A 22 -5.28 14.87 5.90
CA ARG A 22 -3.91 14.81 6.45
C ARG A 22 -3.85 14.27 7.88
N GLU A 23 -4.84 14.60 8.71
CA GLU A 23 -4.92 14.06 10.08
C GLU A 23 -5.25 12.56 10.06
N GLY A 24 -6.24 12.14 9.27
CA GLY A 24 -6.61 10.72 9.13
C GLY A 24 -5.45 9.88 8.60
N ILE A 25 -4.77 10.36 7.56
CA ILE A 25 -3.58 9.73 6.99
C ILE A 25 -2.47 9.63 8.04
N TRP A 26 -2.19 10.70 8.79
CA TRP A 26 -1.17 10.65 9.84
C TRP A 26 -1.48 9.62 10.93
N ARG A 27 -2.74 9.53 11.37
CA ARG A 27 -3.18 8.53 12.36
C ARG A 27 -2.97 7.09 11.88
N LEU A 28 -3.04 6.85 10.57
CA LEU A 28 -2.73 5.56 9.96
C LEU A 28 -1.22 5.32 9.84
N LEU A 29 -0.46 6.31 9.37
CA LEU A 29 0.99 6.17 9.13
C LEU A 29 1.80 6.05 10.43
N SER A 30 1.45 6.84 11.45
CA SER A 30 2.25 6.95 12.68
C SER A 30 2.51 5.58 13.33
N PRO A 31 1.49 4.74 13.62
CA PRO A 31 1.73 3.42 14.20
C PRO A 31 2.57 2.49 13.32
N VAL A 32 2.43 2.57 11.99
CA VAL A 32 3.21 1.75 11.05
C VAL A 32 4.68 2.15 11.09
N LEU A 33 4.97 3.45 11.05
CA LEU A 33 6.34 3.96 11.14
C LEU A 33 6.98 3.65 12.50
N ARG A 34 6.23 3.80 13.60
CA ARG A 34 6.75 3.48 14.93
C ARG A 34 7.06 1.99 15.10
N LYS A 35 6.23 1.12 14.54
CA LYS A 35 6.47 -0.33 14.54
C LYS A 35 7.66 -0.70 13.67
N ALA A 36 7.85 -0.05 12.51
CA ALA A 36 8.99 -0.29 11.61
C ALA A 36 9.12 -1.76 11.16
N GLU A 37 7.99 -2.45 10.94
CA GLU A 37 7.97 -3.87 10.55
C GLU A 37 7.74 -4.07 9.05
N THR A 38 7.24 -3.04 8.34
CA THR A 38 6.70 -3.20 6.98
C THR A 38 7.14 -2.15 5.97
N TYR A 39 7.79 -1.07 6.41
CA TYR A 39 8.32 -0.02 5.56
C TYR A 39 9.77 0.28 5.92
N ALA A 40 10.64 0.37 4.91
CA ALA A 40 12.01 0.87 5.04
C ALA A 40 12.04 2.40 5.14
N LEU A 41 11.31 2.95 6.11
CA LEU A 41 11.23 4.38 6.40
C LEU A 41 11.69 4.67 7.84
N PRO A 42 12.29 5.84 8.12
CA PRO A 42 12.79 6.14 9.46
C PRO A 42 11.69 6.15 10.52
N ARG A 43 11.83 5.28 11.52
CA ARG A 43 10.86 5.13 12.63
C ARG A 43 10.62 6.40 13.44
N HIS A 44 11.56 7.34 13.43
CA HIS A 44 11.51 8.59 14.20
C HIS A 44 10.85 9.73 13.44
N TRP A 45 10.46 9.53 12.17
CA TRP A 45 9.78 10.58 11.40
C TRP A 45 8.57 11.13 12.17
N GLY A 46 8.49 12.45 12.19
CA GLY A 46 7.33 13.18 12.68
C GLY A 46 6.27 13.33 11.60
N ARG A 47 5.10 13.84 12.00
CA ARG A 47 3.95 14.07 11.12
C ARG A 47 4.32 14.77 9.82
N ARG A 48 5.11 15.86 9.88
CA ARG A 48 5.48 16.65 8.71
C ARG A 48 6.24 15.84 7.67
N GLN A 49 7.24 15.05 8.10
CA GLN A 49 8.07 14.23 7.21
C GLN A 49 7.25 13.09 6.60
N ALA A 50 6.47 12.38 7.43
CA ALA A 50 5.62 11.30 6.96
C ALA A 50 4.58 11.76 5.94
N LEU A 51 3.92 12.90 6.18
CA LEU A 51 2.94 13.47 5.25
C LEU A 51 3.60 14.04 3.99
N ALA A 52 4.78 14.64 4.09
CA ALA A 52 5.51 15.13 2.93
C ALA A 52 5.90 13.98 1.99
N TYR A 53 6.40 12.87 2.55
CA TYR A 53 6.68 11.66 1.78
C TYR A 53 5.40 11.05 1.19
N TRP A 54 4.36 10.84 2.00
CA TRP A 54 3.18 10.10 1.56
C TRP A 54 2.33 10.89 0.56
N MET A 55 2.22 12.21 0.76
CA MET A 55 1.45 13.13 -0.07
C MET A 55 2.35 14.00 -0.94
N ASP A 56 3.46 13.44 -1.41
CA ASP A 56 4.32 14.10 -2.40
C ASP A 56 3.52 14.43 -3.68
N VAL A 57 3.93 15.46 -4.40
CA VAL A 57 3.26 15.91 -5.63
C VAL A 57 3.36 14.89 -6.76
N GLU A 58 4.38 14.02 -6.75
CA GLU A 58 4.52 12.92 -7.71
C GLU A 58 3.54 11.76 -7.40
N HIS A 59 2.90 11.77 -6.23
CA HIS A 59 1.95 10.75 -5.82
C HIS A 59 0.50 11.12 -6.13
N ARG A 60 -0.23 10.16 -6.69
CA ARG A 60 -1.70 10.16 -6.64
C ARG A 60 -2.14 9.46 -5.37
N VAL A 61 -2.61 10.22 -4.39
CA VAL A 61 -2.98 9.68 -3.07
C VAL A 61 -4.49 9.48 -2.98
N TYR A 62 -4.89 8.36 -2.42
CA TYR A 62 -6.27 7.99 -2.18
C TYR A 62 -6.47 7.59 -0.72
N VAL A 63 -7.71 7.67 -0.27
CA VAL A 63 -8.16 7.23 1.05
C VAL A 63 -9.35 6.29 0.92
N ALA A 64 -9.42 5.30 1.81
CA ALA A 64 -10.61 4.52 2.06
C ALA A 64 -11.35 5.13 3.25
N GLN A 65 -12.58 5.58 3.00
CA GLN A 65 -13.42 6.30 3.95
C GLN A 65 -14.67 5.48 4.28
N THR A 66 -15.04 5.40 5.56
CA THR A 66 -16.32 4.81 6.01
C THR A 66 -17.49 5.77 5.78
N ARG A 67 -18.73 5.28 5.89
CA ARG A 67 -19.93 6.14 5.85
C ARG A 67 -19.91 7.26 6.91
N ASP A 68 -19.33 7.01 8.09
CA ASP A 68 -19.14 8.00 9.16
C ASP A 68 -17.94 8.93 8.95
N HIS A 69 -17.46 9.02 7.70
CA HIS A 69 -16.36 9.85 7.26
C HIS A 69 -14.98 9.52 7.85
N GLU A 70 -14.81 8.38 8.51
CA GLU A 70 -13.53 7.97 9.08
C GLU A 70 -12.58 7.44 8.00
N ILE A 71 -11.32 7.91 8.02
CA ILE A 71 -10.27 7.40 7.14
C ILE A 71 -9.64 6.16 7.75
N VAL A 72 -9.85 5.01 7.09
CA VAL A 72 -9.44 3.68 7.58
C VAL A 72 -8.38 3.02 6.71
N GLY A 73 -8.07 3.63 5.57
CA GLY A 73 -6.98 3.23 4.71
C GLY A 73 -6.49 4.38 3.86
N THR A 74 -5.25 4.28 3.39
CA THR A 74 -4.67 5.18 2.41
C THR A 74 -3.68 4.42 1.54
N PHE A 75 -3.57 4.85 0.29
CA PHE A 75 -2.49 4.44 -0.58
C PHE A 75 -2.06 5.58 -1.49
N TYR A 76 -0.82 5.54 -1.94
CA TYR A 76 -0.37 6.35 -3.07
C TYR A 76 -0.12 5.47 -4.30
N LEU A 77 -0.25 6.06 -5.48
CA LEU A 77 0.11 5.48 -6.77
C LEU A 77 1.02 6.44 -7.51
N GLN A 78 2.12 5.93 -8.07
CA GLN A 78 3.10 6.72 -8.82
C GLN A 78 3.79 5.89 -9.90
N ALA A 79 4.58 6.54 -10.75
CA ALA A 79 5.58 5.85 -11.54
C ALA A 79 6.70 5.33 -10.63
N ASN A 80 7.09 4.07 -10.79
CA ASN A 80 8.14 3.44 -9.98
C ASN A 80 9.52 4.06 -10.25
N GLN A 81 9.72 4.53 -11.48
CA GLN A 81 10.94 5.17 -11.96
C GLN A 81 10.58 6.33 -12.89
N LYS A 82 11.52 7.24 -13.12
CA LYS A 82 11.35 8.37 -14.07
C LYS A 82 11.73 7.94 -15.49
N GLY A 83 11.46 8.82 -16.46
CA GLY A 83 11.92 8.65 -17.85
C GLY A 83 11.54 7.30 -18.46
N GLY A 84 12.53 6.56 -18.98
CA GLY A 84 12.31 5.26 -19.64
C GLY A 84 11.61 4.20 -18.78
N GLY A 85 11.63 4.32 -17.44
CA GLY A 85 10.93 3.41 -16.53
C GLY A 85 9.54 3.88 -16.08
N ALA A 86 9.07 5.05 -16.56
CA ALA A 86 7.84 5.68 -16.07
C ALA A 86 6.55 4.92 -16.40
N HIS A 87 6.64 3.90 -17.26
CA HIS A 87 5.52 3.04 -17.62
C HIS A 87 5.26 1.90 -16.61
N ILE A 88 6.07 1.81 -15.55
CA ILE A 88 5.89 0.84 -14.45
C ILE A 88 5.35 1.58 -13.23
N ALA A 89 4.23 1.14 -12.67
CA ALA A 89 3.64 1.71 -11.47
C ALA A 89 4.31 1.21 -10.19
N ASN A 90 4.26 2.02 -9.14
CA ASN A 90 4.50 1.63 -7.75
C ASN A 90 3.40 2.20 -6.85
N ALA A 91 3.14 1.51 -5.74
CA ALA A 91 2.19 1.96 -4.74
C ALA A 91 2.63 1.55 -3.34
N GLY A 92 2.28 2.37 -2.35
CA GLY A 92 2.40 2.08 -0.93
C GLY A 92 1.01 2.10 -0.29
N PHE A 93 0.72 1.14 0.59
CA PHE A 93 -0.58 0.97 1.24
C PHE A 93 -0.44 0.96 2.76
N VAL A 94 -1.37 1.62 3.45
CA VAL A 94 -1.59 1.45 4.89
C VAL A 94 -3.09 1.32 5.13
N ALA A 95 -3.50 0.25 5.83
CA ALA A 95 -4.89 -0.04 6.12
C ALA A 95 -5.05 -0.44 7.59
N ARG A 96 -6.14 0.02 8.21
CA ARG A 96 -6.59 -0.48 9.51
C ARG A 96 -7.16 -1.88 9.36
N SER A 97 -6.75 -2.79 10.25
CA SER A 97 -7.27 -4.15 10.31
C SER A 97 -8.76 -4.17 10.67
N GLY A 98 -9.50 -5.16 10.18
CA GLY A 98 -10.93 -5.35 10.46
C GLY A 98 -11.87 -4.60 9.52
N PHE A 99 -11.35 -3.71 8.66
CA PHE A 99 -12.15 -2.86 7.78
C PHE A 99 -12.28 -3.40 6.33
N GLY A 100 -11.60 -4.49 5.98
CA GLY A 100 -11.56 -4.97 4.58
C GLY A 100 -10.85 -4.05 3.57
N ALA A 101 -10.39 -2.87 4.00
CA ALA A 101 -9.85 -1.82 3.13
C ALA A 101 -8.63 -2.25 2.30
N GLY A 102 -7.80 -3.18 2.81
CA GLY A 102 -6.55 -3.57 2.14
C GLY A 102 -6.76 -4.12 0.73
N ARG A 103 -7.69 -5.07 0.57
CA ARG A 103 -8.01 -5.66 -0.74
C ARG A 103 -8.68 -4.64 -1.66
N LEU A 104 -9.68 -3.93 -1.16
CA LEU A 104 -10.42 -2.93 -1.93
C LEU A 104 -9.49 -1.85 -2.50
N MET A 105 -8.57 -1.32 -1.67
CA MET A 105 -7.57 -0.34 -2.11
C MET A 105 -6.61 -0.90 -3.15
N ALA A 106 -6.16 -2.14 -2.97
CA ALA A 106 -5.26 -2.78 -3.92
C ALA A 106 -5.92 -2.97 -5.30
N GLU A 107 -7.17 -3.46 -5.33
CA GLU A 107 -7.94 -3.63 -6.57
C GLU A 107 -8.20 -2.28 -7.25
N HIS A 108 -8.54 -1.24 -6.48
CA HIS A 108 -8.68 0.11 -7.02
C HIS A 108 -7.37 0.65 -7.59
N ALA A 109 -6.25 0.48 -6.88
CA ALA A 109 -4.93 0.94 -7.35
C ALA A 109 -4.52 0.26 -8.66
N LEU A 110 -4.80 -1.03 -8.81
CA LEU A 110 -4.53 -1.77 -10.06
C LEU A 110 -5.40 -1.26 -11.21
N ALA A 111 -6.70 -1.10 -10.99
CA ALA A 111 -7.61 -0.57 -12.00
C ALA A 111 -7.23 0.86 -12.43
N GLU A 112 -6.87 1.71 -11.47
CA GLU A 112 -6.43 3.07 -11.73
C GLU A 112 -5.09 3.11 -12.47
N ALA A 113 -4.13 2.25 -12.09
CA ALA A 113 -2.86 2.15 -12.79
C ALA A 113 -3.06 1.75 -14.26
N THR A 114 -3.96 0.80 -14.55
CA THR A 114 -4.31 0.42 -15.93
C THR A 114 -4.93 1.59 -16.69
N LYS A 115 -5.86 2.35 -16.09
CA LYS A 115 -6.48 3.54 -16.72
C LYS A 115 -5.46 4.63 -17.03
N LEU A 116 -4.44 4.79 -16.19
CA LEU A 116 -3.35 5.75 -16.39
C LEU A 116 -2.30 5.27 -17.42
N GLY A 117 -2.47 4.09 -18.00
CA GLY A 117 -1.59 3.57 -19.06
C GLY A 117 -0.31 2.89 -18.54
N PHE A 118 -0.22 2.59 -17.25
CA PHE A 118 0.88 1.77 -16.73
C PHE A 118 0.81 0.35 -17.29
N ARG A 119 1.97 -0.22 -17.62
CA ARG A 119 2.07 -1.57 -18.22
C ARG A 119 2.16 -2.68 -17.19
N ALA A 120 2.73 -2.36 -16.02
CA ALA A 120 2.86 -3.28 -14.90
C ALA A 120 2.91 -2.48 -13.58
N MET A 121 2.79 -3.18 -12.47
CA MET A 121 3.05 -2.66 -11.13
C MET A 121 4.17 -3.46 -10.47
N GLN A 122 5.14 -2.75 -9.90
CA GLN A 122 6.26 -3.32 -9.17
C GLN A 122 6.26 -2.83 -7.72
N PHE A 123 6.41 -3.75 -6.78
CA PHE A 123 6.77 -3.44 -5.40
C PHE A 123 8.23 -3.77 -5.18
N ASN A 124 9.03 -2.73 -4.91
CA ASN A 124 10.50 -2.85 -4.81
C ASN A 124 10.96 -3.55 -3.53
N PHE A 125 10.16 -3.44 -2.47
CA PHE A 125 10.61 -3.75 -1.12
C PHE A 125 9.44 -4.23 -0.26
N VAL A 126 9.06 -5.50 -0.40
CA VAL A 126 8.06 -6.14 0.46
C VAL A 126 8.80 -6.97 1.51
N VAL A 127 8.78 -6.53 2.77
CA VAL A 127 9.44 -7.23 3.88
C VAL A 127 8.93 -8.68 3.97
N SER A 128 9.84 -9.65 3.97
CA SER A 128 9.52 -11.09 3.90
C SER A 128 8.66 -11.59 5.06
N THR A 129 8.73 -10.93 6.23
CA THR A 129 7.91 -11.23 7.41
C THR A 129 6.51 -10.65 7.35
N ASN A 130 6.19 -9.77 6.38
CA ASN A 130 4.86 -9.22 6.18
C ASN A 130 3.96 -10.19 5.39
N LEU A 131 3.75 -11.37 5.98
CA LEU A 131 3.05 -12.50 5.36
C LEU A 131 1.63 -12.14 4.88
N ARG A 132 0.94 -11.25 5.61
CA ARG A 132 -0.40 -10.76 5.24
C ARG A 132 -0.39 -9.98 3.92
N ALA A 133 0.57 -9.07 3.75
CA ALA A 133 0.69 -8.32 2.51
C ALA A 133 1.11 -9.23 1.35
N ILE A 134 2.09 -10.12 1.57
CA ILE A 134 2.55 -11.08 0.57
C ILE A 134 1.40 -11.97 0.07
N ALA A 135 0.58 -12.49 0.98
CA ALA A 135 -0.60 -13.29 0.62
C ALA A 135 -1.61 -12.48 -0.20
N LEU A 136 -1.88 -11.23 0.18
CA LEU A 136 -2.73 -10.33 -0.59
C LEU A 136 -2.17 -10.11 -2.01
N TRP A 137 -0.90 -9.75 -2.14
CA TRP A 137 -0.27 -9.50 -3.44
C TRP A 137 -0.32 -10.72 -4.34
N LYS A 138 0.03 -11.91 -3.81
CA LYS A 138 -0.08 -13.17 -4.57
C LYS A 138 -1.49 -13.43 -5.05
N SER A 139 -2.50 -13.22 -4.20
CA SER A 139 -3.91 -13.43 -4.57
C SER A 139 -4.41 -12.45 -5.65
N LEU A 140 -3.73 -11.30 -5.83
CA LEU A 140 -4.02 -10.31 -6.87
C LEU A 140 -3.18 -10.54 -8.15
N GLY A 141 -2.42 -11.63 -8.20
CA GLY A 141 -1.61 -12.01 -9.35
C GLY A 141 -0.22 -11.38 -9.40
N PHE A 142 0.30 -10.87 -8.28
CA PHE A 142 1.72 -10.53 -8.20
C PHE A 142 2.56 -11.79 -8.02
N ARG A 143 3.70 -11.84 -8.71
CA ARG A 143 4.74 -12.84 -8.55
C ARG A 143 5.97 -12.24 -7.88
N VAL A 144 6.69 -13.03 -7.10
CA VAL A 144 8.03 -12.65 -6.62
C VAL A 144 8.98 -12.83 -7.78
N ILE A 145 9.71 -11.77 -8.15
CA ILE A 145 10.72 -11.80 -9.22
C ILE A 145 12.15 -11.75 -8.68
N GLY A 146 12.32 -11.45 -7.39
CA GLY A 146 13.61 -11.46 -6.72
C GLY A 146 13.48 -11.36 -5.22
N THR A 147 14.53 -11.81 -4.53
CA THR A 147 14.68 -11.73 -3.07
C THR A 147 16.00 -11.03 -2.77
N LEU A 148 15.95 -10.01 -1.92
CA LEU A 148 17.09 -9.27 -1.41
C LEU A 148 17.44 -9.83 -0.02
N PRO A 149 18.50 -10.64 0.11
CA PRO A 149 18.79 -11.34 1.36
C PRO A 149 19.21 -10.35 2.46
N GLY A 150 18.61 -10.45 3.64
CA GLY A 150 18.94 -9.62 4.81
C GLY A 150 18.77 -8.11 4.62
N ALA A 151 18.00 -7.68 3.62
CA ALA A 151 17.92 -6.28 3.20
C ALA A 151 17.14 -5.37 4.17
N PHE A 152 16.44 -5.92 5.16
CA PHE A 152 15.63 -5.17 6.12
C PHE A 152 16.02 -5.48 7.56
N ASP A 153 16.42 -4.46 8.32
CA ASP A 153 16.66 -4.56 9.77
C ASP A 153 15.33 -4.52 10.53
N HIS A 154 14.76 -5.70 10.80
CA HIS A 154 13.49 -5.84 11.51
C HIS A 154 13.69 -5.67 13.02
N PRO A 155 12.91 -4.79 13.70
CA PRO A 155 13.15 -4.40 15.09
C PRO A 155 13.13 -5.54 16.11
N SER A 156 12.45 -6.66 15.78
CA SER A 156 12.35 -7.85 16.62
C SER A 156 12.87 -9.14 15.98
N GLN A 157 13.24 -9.13 14.70
CA GLN A 157 13.62 -10.35 13.95
C GLN A 157 15.02 -10.25 13.33
N GLY A 158 15.74 -9.14 13.56
CA GLY A 158 17.05 -8.90 12.96
C GLY A 158 16.96 -8.67 11.45
N TYR A 159 18.05 -8.93 10.75
CA TYR A 159 18.08 -8.80 9.29
C TYR A 159 17.23 -9.88 8.61
N VAL A 160 16.17 -9.45 7.94
CA VAL A 160 15.25 -10.30 7.18
C VAL A 160 15.25 -9.89 5.71
N ASP A 161 14.80 -10.81 4.85
CA ASP A 161 14.78 -10.57 3.41
C ASP A 161 13.72 -9.53 3.02
N ALA A 162 13.91 -8.90 1.87
CA ALA A 162 12.88 -8.14 1.17
C ALA A 162 12.61 -8.75 -0.21
N LEU A 163 11.35 -8.75 -0.63
CA LEU A 163 10.92 -9.29 -1.91
C LEU A 163 10.68 -8.16 -2.91
N VAL A 164 11.11 -8.40 -4.15
CA VAL A 164 10.67 -7.63 -5.31
C VAL A 164 9.49 -8.37 -5.94
N MET A 165 8.33 -7.72 -6.01
CA MET A 165 7.11 -8.31 -6.56
C MET A 165 6.64 -7.57 -7.81
N TRP A 166 6.10 -8.31 -8.77
CA TRP A 166 5.70 -7.81 -10.08
C TRP A 166 4.34 -8.32 -10.50
N LYS A 167 3.55 -7.45 -11.14
CA LYS A 167 2.30 -7.80 -11.82
C LYS A 167 2.18 -7.07 -13.15
N ASP A 168 1.99 -7.80 -14.23
CA ASP A 168 1.59 -7.23 -15.51
C ASP A 168 0.15 -6.70 -15.43
N LEU A 169 -0.09 -5.50 -15.97
CA LEU A 169 -1.41 -4.84 -16.00
C LEU A 169 -2.07 -4.90 -17.37
N LEU A 170 -1.26 -5.01 -18.43
CA LEU A 170 -1.74 -5.25 -19.78
C LEU A 170 -1.89 -6.76 -20.01
N PRO A 171 -2.84 -7.18 -20.86
CA PRO A 171 -2.85 -8.55 -21.35
C PRO A 171 -1.50 -8.88 -22.02
N PRO A 172 -1.07 -10.15 -22.02
CA PRO A 172 0.10 -10.57 -22.77
C PRO A 172 -0.04 -10.10 -24.22
N ALA A 173 1.02 -9.54 -24.80
CA ALA A 173 1.02 -9.26 -26.23
C ALA A 173 0.83 -10.59 -26.98
N LEU A 174 -0.15 -10.63 -27.89
CA LEU A 174 -0.36 -11.73 -28.83
C LEU A 174 0.84 -11.86 -29.78
#